data_AF-A0A963RZW1-F1
#
_entry.id   AF-A0A963RZW1-F1
#
_cell.length_a   1.000
_cell.length_b   1.000
_cell.length_c   1.000
_cell.angle_alpha   90.00
_cell.angle_beta   90.00
_cell.angle_gamma   90.00
#
_symmetry.space_group_name_H-M   'P 1'
#
loop_
_entity.id
_entity.type
_entity.pdbx_description
1 polymer ?
#
loop_
_entity_poly.entity_id
_entity_poly.type
_entity_poly.pdbx_seq_one_letter_code
_entity_poly.pdbx_strand_id
1 'polypeptide(L)' 'MDIRKRIGWNVRRLRKEREITQEDFATDSGFDRGYISGVERGVRNP' A
#
# COMPACT_ATOMS: atom_id res chain seq x y z
N MET A 1 -2.54 8.42 -15.74
CA MET A 1 -1.86 7.84 -14.56
C MET A 1 -1.66 6.35 -14.84
N ASP A 2 -0.45 5.82 -14.67
CA ASP A 2 -0.18 4.36 -14.75
C ASP A 2 -1.11 3.62 -13.77
N ILE A 3 -1.67 2.48 -14.17
CA ILE A 3 -2.65 1.72 -13.38
C ILE A 3 -2.09 1.33 -11.99
N ARG A 4 -0.81 0.99 -11.90
CA ARG A 4 -0.14 0.67 -10.63
C ARG A 4 -0.08 1.88 -9.71
N LYS A 5 0.15 3.08 -10.27
CA LYS A 5 0.12 4.33 -9.50
C LYS A 5 -1.28 4.66 -9.00
N ARG A 6 -2.33 4.41 -9.82
CA ARG A 6 -3.73 4.61 -9.41
C ARG A 6 -4.13 3.66 -8.28
N ILE A 7 -3.76 2.38 -8.39
CA ILE A 7 -4.03 1.39 -7.33
C ILE A 7 -3.24 1.74 -6.07
N GLY A 8 -1.93 1.99 -6.17
CA GLY A 8 -1.09 2.36 -5.03
C GLY A 8 -1.59 3.60 -4.29
N TRP A 9 -2.06 4.61 -5.02
CA TRP A 9 -2.68 5.80 -4.42
C TRP A 9 -3.96 5.45 -3.64
N ASN A 10 -4.83 4.61 -4.20
CA ASN A 10 -6.06 4.17 -3.51
C ASN A 10 -5.75 3.36 -2.25
N VAL A 11 -4.78 2.44 -2.31
CA VAL A 11 -4.34 1.65 -1.14
C VAL A 11 -3.86 2.59 -0.04
N ARG A 12 -2.97 3.54 -0.36
CA ARG A 12 -2.47 4.52 0.61
C ARG A 12 -3.58 5.39 1.19
N ARG A 13 -4.51 5.84 0.36
CA ARG A 13 -5.65 6.67 0.79
C ARG A 13 -6.51 5.91 1.80
N LEU A 14 -6.99 4.71 1.43
CA LEU A 14 -7.85 3.89 2.27
C LEU A 14 -7.15 3.47 3.58
N ARG A 15 -5.86 3.14 3.53
CA ARG A 15 -5.09 2.81 4.73
C ARG A 15 -5.03 3.99 5.71
N LYS A 16 -4.77 5.20 5.20
CA LYS A 16 -4.73 6.42 6.02
C LYS A 16 -6.10 6.81 6.57
N GLU A 17 -7.17 6.66 5.79
CA GLU A 17 -8.55 6.89 6.24
C GLU A 17 -8.94 5.97 7.41
N ARG A 18 -8.28 4.82 7.55
CA ARG A 18 -8.45 3.88 8.66
C ARG A 18 -7.41 4.03 9.76
N GLU A 19 -6.51 5.01 9.66
CA GLU A 19 -5.43 5.25 10.62
C GLU A 19 -4.47 4.07 10.83
N ILE A 20 -4.36 3.18 9.83
CA ILE A 20 -3.51 1.98 9.89
C ILE A 20 -2.08 2.36 9.44
N THR A 21 -1.04 1.89 10.14
CA THR A 21 0.35 2.11 9.71
C THR A 21 0.74 1.17 8.55
N GLN A 22 1.88 1.43 7.89
CA GLN A 22 2.37 0.46 6.88
C GLN A 22 2.80 -0.86 7.54
N GLU A 23 3.41 -0.81 8.73
CA GLU A 23 3.72 -2.00 9.54
C GLU A 23 2.47 -2.84 9.87
N ASP A 24 1.41 -2.21 10.37
CA ASP A 24 0.19 -2.92 10.77
C ASP A 24 -0.48 -3.56 9.55
N PHE A 25 -0.60 -2.79 8.45
CA PHE A 25 -1.21 -3.33 7.24
C PHE A 25 -0.38 -4.47 6.65
N ALA A 26 0.95 -4.40 6.72
CA ALA A 26 1.84 -5.46 6.28
C ALA A 26 1.63 -6.74 7.12
N THR A 27 1.55 -6.59 8.44
CA THR A 27 1.26 -7.68 9.39
C THR A 27 -0.07 -8.34 9.07
N ASP A 28 -1.14 -7.57 8.91
CA ASP A 28 -2.50 -8.06 8.65
C ASP A 28 -2.64 -8.74 7.28
N SER A 29 -1.87 -8.29 6.28
CA SER A 29 -1.93 -8.80 4.91
C SER A 29 -0.91 -9.91 4.60
N GLY A 30 -0.03 -10.25 5.55
CA GLY A 30 1.01 -11.26 5.37
C GLY A 30 2.15 -10.84 4.44
N PHE A 31 2.32 -9.54 4.20
CA PHE A 31 3.40 -8.97 3.39
C PHE A 31 4.45 -8.30 4.28
N ASP A 32 5.64 -8.06 3.74
CA ASP A 32 6.58 -7.17 4.39
C ASP A 32 6.21 -5.69 4.17
N ARG A 33 6.57 -4.83 5.12
CA ARG A 33 6.32 -3.39 5.05
C ARG A 33 6.92 -2.74 3.79
N GLY A 34 8.05 -3.25 3.31
CA GLY A 34 8.70 -2.78 2.10
C GLY A 34 7.88 -3.06 0.84
N TYR A 35 7.24 -4.24 0.77
CA TYR A 35 6.28 -4.58 -0.27
C TYR A 35 5.08 -3.63 -0.26
N ILE A 36 4.46 -3.41 0.90
CA ILE A 36 3.35 -2.44 1.05
C ILE A 36 3.76 -1.04 0.59
N SER A 37 4.93 -0.54 1.04
CA SER A 37 5.48 0.74 0.58
C SER A 37 5.69 0.78 -0.93
N GLY A 38 6.18 -0.33 -1.51
CA GLY A 38 6.36 -0.48 -2.94
C GLY A 38 5.06 -0.44 -3.75
N VAL A 39 3.99 -1.07 -3.24
CA VAL A 39 2.64 -1.03 -3.82
C VAL A 39 2.09 0.40 -3.75
N GLU A 40 2.16 1.06 -2.59
CA GLU A 40 1.68 2.44 -2.43
C GLU A 40 2.39 3.44 -3.34
N ARG A 41 3.66 3.18 -3.68
CA ARG A 41 4.46 3.99 -4.61
C ARG A 41 4.24 3.61 -6.08
N GLY A 42 3.52 2.52 -6.37
CA GLY A 42 3.32 1.97 -7.71
C GLY A 42 4.58 1.40 -8.35
N VAL A 43 5.58 1.00 -7.54
CA VAL A 43 6.84 0.38 -8.01
C VAL A 43 6.84 -1.14 -7.87
N ARG A 44 5.88 -1.70 -7.13
CA ARG A 44 5.58 -3.14 -7.05
C ARG A 44 4.23 -3.44 -7.70
N ASN A 45 4.00 -4.70 -8.00
CA ASN A 45 2.68 -5.15 -8.45
C ASN A 45 1.76 -5.18 -7.21
N PRO A 46 0.53 -4.62 -7.28
CA PRO A 46 -0.43 -4.67 -6.19
C PRO A 46 -0.87 -6.10 -5.86
#